data_AF-K1M806-F1
#
_entry.id   AF-K1M806-F1
#
_cell.length_a   1.000
_cell.length_b   1.000
_cell.length_c   1.000
_cell.angle_alpha   90.00
_cell.angle_beta   90.00
_cell.angle_gamma   90.00
#
_symmetry.space_group_name_H-M   'P 1'
#
loop_
_entity.id
_entity.type
_entity.pdbx_description
1 polymer ?
#
loop_
_entity_poly.entity_id
_entity_poly.type
_entity_poly.pdbx_seq_one_letter_code
_entity_poly.pdbx_strand_id
1 'polypeptide(L)'
;MQIAQSVLKQKKKKIIIIAGAKEDYYPISDRIKGMIRVFNTFDSKFDLRSLSASDSIIAKKIAILQFLKDDKYDAICCTDDITALLAKECADYLGKVPLITGFDGSHLIQSLFPNLISARQHTKEIAELMCDLLLRQINDPSVSLESVYTLPVSLINQN
;
A
#
# COMPACT_ATOMS: atom_id res chain seq x y z
N MET A 1 -5.86 -1.56 7.06
CA MET A 1 -6.27 -2.65 7.95
C MET A 1 -6.11 -4.03 7.32
N GLN A 2 -6.71 -4.29 6.15
CA GLN A 2 -6.68 -5.62 5.51
C GLN A 2 -5.26 -6.18 5.27
N ILE A 3 -4.32 -5.34 4.78
CA ILE A 3 -2.90 -5.72 4.62
C ILE A 3 -2.32 -6.27 5.92
N ALA A 4 -2.40 -5.50 7.01
CA ALA A 4 -1.87 -5.90 8.30
C ALA A 4 -2.52 -7.18 8.84
N GLN A 5 -3.84 -7.35 8.66
CA GLN A 5 -4.53 -8.59 9.03
C GLN A 5 -4.00 -9.81 8.26
N SER A 6 -3.74 -9.66 6.95
CA SER A 6 -3.16 -10.73 6.13
C SER A 6 -1.74 -11.10 6.59
N VAL A 7 -0.90 -10.11 6.87
CA VAL A 7 0.47 -10.28 7.39
C VAL A 7 0.46 -11.08 8.71
N LEU A 8 -0.44 -10.73 9.64
CA LEU A 8 -0.57 -11.43 10.93
C LEU A 8 -1.14 -12.85 10.78
N LYS A 9 -2.12 -13.05 9.87
CA LYS A 9 -2.67 -14.39 9.56
C LYS A 9 -1.58 -15.34 9.07
N GLN A 10 -0.59 -14.82 8.34
CA GLN A 10 0.59 -15.56 7.87
C GLN A 10 1.72 -15.66 8.92
N LYS A 11 1.45 -15.29 10.18
CA LYS A 11 2.37 -15.40 11.33
C LYS A 11 3.69 -14.65 11.15
N LYS A 12 3.71 -13.58 10.36
CA LYS A 12 4.88 -12.71 10.17
C LYS A 12 5.02 -11.77 11.38
N LYS A 13 6.22 -11.65 11.95
CA LYS A 13 6.43 -10.98 13.26
C LYS A 13 7.29 -9.72 13.18
N LYS A 14 8.35 -9.74 12.37
CA LYS A 14 9.21 -8.57 12.15
C LYS A 14 8.81 -7.88 10.85
N ILE A 15 8.21 -6.70 10.96
CA ILE A 15 7.54 -6.02 9.84
C ILE A 15 8.25 -4.70 9.54
N ILE A 16 8.32 -4.32 8.28
CA ILE A 16 8.64 -2.94 7.88
C ILE A 16 7.52 -2.40 7.02
N ILE A 17 7.10 -1.17 7.30
CA ILE A 17 6.21 -0.39 6.46
C ILE A 17 7.06 0.62 5.69
N ILE A 18 6.95 0.62 4.36
CA ILE A 18 7.67 1.55 3.48
C ILE A 18 6.65 2.43 2.77
N ALA A 19 6.65 3.71 3.11
CA ALA A 19 5.90 4.73 2.38
C ALA A 19 6.65 5.11 1.09
N GLY A 20 6.00 5.00 -0.06
CA GLY A 20 6.59 5.35 -1.37
C GLY A 20 6.81 6.85 -1.59
N ALA A 21 6.19 7.67 -0.74
CA ALA A 21 6.19 9.12 -0.77
C ALA A 21 6.29 9.68 0.66
N LYS A 22 6.93 10.85 0.84
CA LYS A 22 7.02 11.48 2.17
C LYS A 22 5.66 12.00 2.63
N GLU A 23 4.81 12.34 1.68
CA GLU A 23 3.45 12.83 1.86
C GLU A 23 2.55 11.74 2.49
N ASP A 24 2.85 10.46 2.26
CA ASP A 24 2.19 9.35 2.95
C ASP A 24 2.61 9.24 4.42
N TYR A 25 3.79 9.76 4.76
CA TYR A 25 4.38 9.68 6.09
C TYR A 25 4.07 10.93 6.94
N TYR A 26 3.86 12.09 6.32
CA TYR A 26 3.57 13.33 7.03
C TYR A 26 2.58 14.25 6.28
N PRO A 27 1.30 14.34 6.73
CA PRO A 27 0.70 13.55 7.80
C PRO A 27 0.59 12.07 7.42
N ILE A 28 0.63 11.17 8.41
CA ILE A 28 0.49 9.73 8.18
C ILE A 28 -0.82 9.45 7.43
N SER A 29 -0.74 8.77 6.30
CA SER A 29 -1.91 8.40 5.50
C SER A 29 -2.78 7.37 6.22
N ASP A 30 -4.06 7.32 5.87
CA ASP A 30 -5.00 6.36 6.47
C ASP A 30 -4.62 4.90 6.15
N ARG A 31 -3.88 4.68 5.05
CA ARG A 31 -3.27 3.39 4.70
C ARG A 31 -2.35 2.93 5.83
N ILE A 32 -1.41 3.80 6.24
CA ILE A 32 -0.44 3.52 7.29
C ILE A 32 -1.11 3.49 8.66
N LYS A 33 -1.98 4.46 9.00
CA LYS A 33 -2.74 4.44 10.27
C LYS A 33 -3.50 3.13 10.46
N GLY A 34 -4.15 2.66 9.40
CA GLY A 34 -4.88 1.40 9.41
C GLY A 34 -3.99 0.16 9.57
N MET A 35 -2.70 0.21 9.20
CA MET A 35 -1.74 -0.86 9.48
C MET A 35 -1.22 -0.77 10.91
N ILE A 36 -0.77 0.42 11.34
CA ILE A 36 -0.28 0.68 12.70
C ILE A 36 -1.30 0.26 13.75
N ARG A 37 -2.58 0.62 13.56
CA ARG A 37 -3.66 0.24 14.49
C ARG A 37 -3.71 -1.27 14.68
N VAL A 38 -3.65 -2.04 13.60
CA VAL A 38 -3.71 -3.51 13.67
C VAL A 38 -2.44 -4.06 14.30
N PHE A 39 -1.25 -3.64 13.88
CA PHE A 39 0.00 -4.17 14.45
C PHE A 39 0.14 -3.86 15.95
N ASN A 40 -0.27 -2.65 16.40
CA ASN A 40 -0.30 -2.31 17.82
C ASN A 40 -1.33 -3.15 18.60
N THR A 41 -2.50 -3.45 18.02
CA THR A 41 -3.52 -4.28 18.69
C THR A 41 -3.01 -5.69 19.00
N PHE A 42 -2.05 -6.19 18.22
CA PHE A 42 -1.47 -7.53 18.36
C PHE A 42 0.01 -7.50 18.81
N ASP A 43 0.46 -6.40 19.43
CA ASP A 43 1.84 -6.20 19.94
C ASP A 43 2.96 -6.61 18.95
N SER A 44 2.71 -6.39 17.66
CA SER A 44 3.64 -6.75 16.60
C SER A 44 4.66 -5.64 16.39
N LYS A 45 5.96 -5.99 16.35
CA LYS A 45 7.03 -5.03 16.11
C LYS A 45 7.09 -4.66 14.64
N PHE A 46 7.06 -3.36 14.35
CA PHE A 46 7.23 -2.85 13.01
C PHE A 46 8.15 -1.62 12.98
N ASP A 47 8.89 -1.51 11.88
CA ASP A 47 9.60 -0.29 11.51
C ASP A 47 8.79 0.50 10.49
N LEU A 48 8.91 1.82 10.52
CA LEU A 48 8.32 2.71 9.52
C LEU A 48 9.42 3.51 8.84
N ARG A 49 9.43 3.49 7.50
CA ARG A 49 10.36 4.22 6.64
C ARG A 49 9.60 4.90 5.51
N SER A 50 10.21 5.94 4.94
CA SER A 50 9.65 6.69 3.82
C SER A 50 10.70 6.93 2.75
N LEU A 51 10.27 6.88 1.50
CA LEU A 51 11.03 7.30 0.32
C LEU A 51 10.59 8.71 -0.11
N SER A 52 11.42 9.41 -0.88
CA SER A 52 10.97 10.64 -1.56
C SER A 52 10.26 10.27 -2.85
N ALA A 53 9.08 10.84 -3.11
CA ALA A 53 8.36 10.59 -4.35
C ALA A 53 9.17 11.02 -5.58
N SER A 54 9.91 12.13 -5.46
CA SER A 54 10.76 12.75 -6.49
C SER A 54 12.08 12.05 -6.74
N ASP A 55 12.48 11.08 -5.92
CA ASP A 55 13.74 10.37 -6.11
C ASP A 55 13.70 9.51 -7.37
N SER A 56 14.85 9.39 -8.04
CA SER A 56 15.02 8.43 -9.12
C SER A 56 14.81 7.00 -8.61
N ILE A 57 14.45 6.09 -9.52
CA ILE A 57 14.29 4.66 -9.19
C ILE A 57 15.56 4.10 -8.53
N ILE A 58 16.74 4.52 -9.00
CA ILE A 58 18.02 4.07 -8.45
C ILE A 58 18.19 4.56 -7.01
N ALA A 59 17.90 5.83 -6.73
CA ALA A 59 17.95 6.38 -5.37
C ALA A 59 16.97 5.66 -4.43
N LYS A 60 15.73 5.38 -4.89
CA LYS A 60 14.76 4.60 -4.12
C LYS A 60 15.28 3.20 -3.80
N LYS A 61 15.87 2.50 -4.78
CA LYS A 61 16.48 1.18 -4.56
C LYS A 61 17.63 1.22 -3.55
N ILE A 62 18.51 2.23 -3.62
CA ILE A 62 19.60 2.40 -2.65
C ILE A 62 19.04 2.58 -1.23
N ALA A 63 18.02 3.42 -1.06
CA ALA A 63 17.38 3.62 0.24
C ALA A 63 16.72 2.33 0.77
N ILE A 64 15.98 1.61 -0.08
CA ILE A 64 15.38 0.32 0.29
C ILE A 64 16.47 -0.68 0.70
N LEU A 65 17.56 -0.80 -0.06
CA LEU A 65 18.68 -1.69 0.29
C LEU A 65 19.26 -1.33 1.65
N GLN A 66 19.39 -0.04 1.98
CA GLN A 66 19.84 0.40 3.30
C GLN A 66 18.86 0.00 4.40
N PHE A 67 17.55 0.19 4.19
CA PHE A 67 16.52 -0.22 5.17
C PHE A 67 16.54 -1.72 5.42
N LEU A 68 16.80 -2.50 4.38
CA LEU A 68 16.78 -3.96 4.43
C LEU A 68 18.13 -4.56 4.78
N LYS A 69 19.24 -3.83 4.88
CA LYS A 69 20.59 -4.40 4.96
C LYS A 69 20.76 -5.27 6.21
N ASP A 70 20.61 -4.65 7.38
CA ASP A 70 21.00 -5.24 8.67
C ASP A 70 19.86 -6.03 9.34
N ASP A 71 18.63 -5.86 8.84
CA ASP A 71 17.44 -6.47 9.42
C ASP A 71 16.84 -7.57 8.55
N LYS A 72 16.42 -8.67 9.18
CA LYS A 72 15.61 -9.71 8.54
C LYS A 72 14.13 -9.45 8.84
N TYR A 73 13.44 -8.78 7.92
CA TYR A 73 11.99 -8.62 7.99
C TYR A 73 11.28 -9.86 7.46
N ASP A 74 10.22 -10.28 8.14
CA ASP A 74 9.31 -11.33 7.70
C ASP A 74 8.29 -10.80 6.68
N ALA A 75 7.98 -9.49 6.76
CA ALA A 75 7.06 -8.81 5.87
C ALA A 75 7.47 -7.36 5.57
N ILE A 76 7.29 -6.95 4.31
CA ILE A 76 7.45 -5.58 3.82
C ILE A 76 6.09 -5.10 3.32
N CYS A 77 5.55 -4.05 3.96
CA CYS A 77 4.25 -3.47 3.63
C CYS A 77 4.44 -2.11 2.96
N CYS A 78 4.16 -2.03 1.66
CA CYS A 78 4.34 -0.81 0.89
C CYS A 78 3.01 -0.06 0.72
N THR A 79 3.07 1.28 0.63
CA THR A 79 1.88 2.11 0.44
C THR A 79 1.40 2.23 -1.01
N ASP A 80 2.12 1.61 -1.94
CA ASP A 80 1.82 1.53 -3.38
C ASP A 80 2.51 0.29 -4.01
N ASP A 81 2.00 -0.16 -5.15
CA ASP A 81 2.50 -1.33 -5.88
C ASP A 81 3.91 -1.11 -6.47
N ILE A 82 4.28 0.11 -6.87
CA ILE A 82 5.61 0.37 -7.45
C ILE A 82 6.69 0.18 -6.39
N THR A 83 6.50 0.75 -5.20
CA THR A 83 7.39 0.59 -4.05
C THR A 83 7.44 -0.89 -3.63
N ALA A 84 6.35 -1.63 -3.72
CA ALA A 84 6.34 -3.08 -3.46
C ALA A 84 7.24 -3.85 -4.43
N LEU A 85 7.21 -3.52 -5.73
CA LEU A 85 8.07 -4.15 -6.73
C LEU A 85 9.54 -3.80 -6.53
N LEU A 86 9.86 -2.54 -6.21
CA LEU A 86 11.23 -2.14 -5.88
C LEU A 86 11.74 -2.86 -4.62
N ALA A 87 10.88 -3.00 -3.61
CA ALA A 87 11.21 -3.75 -2.41
C ALA A 87 11.45 -5.24 -2.69
N LYS A 88 10.68 -5.85 -3.60
CA LYS A 88 10.89 -7.23 -4.06
C LYS A 88 12.25 -7.39 -4.70
N GLU A 89 12.58 -6.52 -5.65
CA GLU A 89 13.86 -6.57 -6.35
C GLU A 89 15.04 -6.42 -5.38
N CYS A 90 14.96 -5.47 -4.45
CA CYS A 90 15.99 -5.28 -3.43
C CYS A 90 16.09 -6.46 -2.45
N ALA A 91 14.96 -7.05 -2.05
CA ALA A 91 14.96 -8.23 -1.19
C ALA A 91 15.60 -9.43 -1.88
N ASP A 92 15.27 -9.67 -3.16
CA ASP A 92 15.85 -10.74 -3.98
C ASP A 92 17.36 -10.56 -4.14
N TYR A 93 17.82 -9.33 -4.42
CA TYR A 93 19.24 -9.00 -4.50
C TYR A 93 19.99 -9.33 -3.21
N LEU A 94 19.35 -9.14 -2.05
CA LEU A 94 19.90 -9.48 -0.73
C LEU A 94 19.70 -10.96 -0.35
N GLY A 95 19.12 -11.79 -1.22
CA GLY A 95 18.79 -13.19 -0.92
C GLY A 95 17.73 -13.36 0.19
N LYS A 96 16.87 -12.35 0.38
CA LYS A 96 15.81 -12.32 1.40
C LYS A 96 14.47 -12.65 0.76
N VAL A 97 13.62 -13.39 1.47
CA VAL A 97 12.30 -13.82 0.97
C VAL A 97 11.18 -13.38 1.93
N PRO A 98 11.00 -12.07 2.15
CA PRO A 98 9.89 -11.56 2.96
C PRO A 98 8.56 -11.70 2.23
N LEU A 99 7.46 -11.69 2.98
CA LEU A 99 6.13 -11.40 2.42
C LEU A 99 6.10 -9.95 1.94
N ILE A 100 5.66 -9.69 0.70
CA ILE A 100 5.58 -8.33 0.17
C ILE A 100 4.15 -7.99 -0.15
N THR A 101 3.71 -6.81 0.31
CA THR A 101 2.37 -6.29 0.06
C THR A 101 2.44 -4.89 -0.53
N GLY A 102 1.51 -4.59 -1.44
CA GLY A 102 1.36 -3.30 -2.10
C GLY A 102 -0.04 -2.71 -1.93
N PHE A 103 -0.32 -1.69 -2.74
CA PHE A 103 -1.56 -0.94 -2.74
C PHE A 103 -1.82 -0.40 -4.15
N ASP A 104 -3.10 -0.21 -4.50
CA ASP A 104 -3.68 0.14 -5.81
C ASP A 104 -4.29 -1.07 -6.51
N GLY A 105 -3.51 -2.14 -6.71
CA GLY A 105 -4.00 -3.39 -7.30
C GLY A 105 -4.42 -3.24 -8.76
N SER A 106 -3.70 -2.40 -9.52
CA SER A 106 -4.01 -2.09 -10.92
C SER A 106 -3.94 -3.34 -11.82
N HIS A 107 -4.80 -3.43 -12.84
CA HIS A 107 -4.83 -4.57 -13.76
C HIS A 107 -3.46 -4.85 -14.41
N LEU A 108 -2.70 -3.81 -14.76
CA LEU A 108 -1.37 -3.96 -15.34
C LEU A 108 -0.42 -4.66 -14.37
N ILE A 109 -0.31 -4.16 -13.14
CA ILE A 109 0.57 -4.76 -12.13
C ILE A 109 0.14 -6.19 -11.82
N GLN A 110 -1.16 -6.43 -11.71
CA GLN A 110 -1.71 -7.76 -11.40
C GLN A 110 -1.48 -8.76 -12.55
N SER A 111 -1.48 -8.31 -13.80
CA SER A 111 -1.12 -9.14 -14.94
C SER A 111 0.36 -9.49 -14.97
N LEU A 112 1.24 -8.60 -14.53
CA LEU A 112 2.69 -8.80 -14.55
C LEU A 112 3.19 -9.54 -13.30
N PHE A 113 2.54 -9.33 -12.16
CA PHE A 113 2.91 -9.84 -10.85
C PHE A 113 1.70 -10.44 -10.13
N PRO A 114 1.17 -11.57 -10.61
CA PRO A 114 -0.09 -12.16 -10.13
C PRO A 114 -0.04 -12.65 -8.68
N ASN A 115 1.15 -12.74 -8.09
CA ASN A 115 1.34 -13.16 -6.70
C ASN A 115 1.54 -11.97 -5.74
N LEU A 116 1.52 -10.72 -6.23
CA LEU A 116 1.63 -9.55 -5.36
C LEU A 116 0.31 -9.37 -4.59
N ILE A 117 0.36 -9.53 -3.27
CA ILE A 117 -0.74 -9.17 -2.39
C ILE A 117 -0.90 -7.65 -2.43
N SER A 118 -2.05 -7.15 -2.84
CA SER A 118 -2.30 -5.72 -2.93
C SER A 118 -3.69 -5.35 -2.43
N ALA A 119 -3.82 -4.21 -1.77
CA ALA A 119 -5.12 -3.63 -1.47
C ALA A 119 -5.63 -2.92 -2.72
N ARG A 120 -6.58 -3.55 -3.41
CA ARG A 120 -7.13 -3.08 -4.68
C ARG A 120 -8.09 -1.92 -4.45
N GLN A 121 -7.81 -0.82 -5.14
CA GLN A 121 -8.73 0.30 -5.27
C GLN A 121 -9.70 0.02 -6.43
N HIS A 122 -10.99 0.25 -6.18
CA HIS A 122 -12.04 0.18 -7.20
C HIS A 122 -12.02 1.46 -8.05
N THR A 123 -10.92 1.72 -8.77
CA THR A 123 -10.68 3.00 -9.47
C THR A 123 -11.69 3.27 -10.58
N LYS A 124 -12.19 2.22 -11.24
CA LYS A 124 -13.25 2.33 -12.23
C LYS A 124 -14.54 2.82 -11.59
N GLU A 125 -14.96 2.19 -10.49
CA GLU A 125 -16.17 2.54 -9.75
C GLU A 125 -16.05 3.93 -9.11
N ILE A 126 -14.86 4.32 -8.65
CA ILE A 126 -14.57 5.69 -8.21
C ILE A 126 -14.81 6.67 -9.36
N ALA A 127 -14.25 6.41 -10.54
CA ALA A 127 -14.40 7.29 -11.70
C ALA A 127 -15.86 7.38 -12.19
N GLU A 128 -16.57 6.25 -12.25
CA GLU A 128 -17.99 6.19 -12.60
C GLU A 128 -18.84 7.01 -11.62
N LEU A 129 -18.61 6.84 -10.32
CA LEU A 129 -19.30 7.63 -9.28
C LEU A 129 -18.97 9.13 -9.41
N MET A 130 -17.70 9.49 -9.60
CA MET A 130 -17.30 10.89 -9.79
C MET A 130 -18.00 11.53 -10.99
N CYS A 131 -18.05 10.83 -12.13
CA CYS A 131 -18.75 11.30 -13.32
C CYS A 131 -20.25 11.47 -13.08
N ASP A 132 -20.89 10.49 -12.43
CA ASP A 132 -22.32 10.55 -12.11
C ASP A 132 -22.65 11.72 -11.18
N LEU A 133 -21.88 11.91 -10.10
CA LEU A 133 -22.06 13.03 -9.16
C LEU A 133 -21.87 14.39 -9.85
N LEU A 134 -20.85 14.52 -10.71
CA LEU A 134 -20.61 15.75 -11.47
C LEU A 134 -21.78 16.06 -12.42
N LEU A 135 -22.25 15.05 -13.16
CA LEU A 135 -23.38 15.23 -14.08
C LEU A 135 -24.68 15.60 -13.34
N ARG A 136 -24.92 15.02 -12.16
CA ARG A 136 -26.05 15.41 -11.30
C ARG A 136 -25.97 16.87 -10.89
N GLN A 137 -24.79 17.34 -10.48
CA GLN A 137 -24.57 18.74 -10.08
C GLN A 137 -24.68 19.72 -11.25
N ILE A 138 -24.28 19.31 -12.46
CA ILE A 138 -24.46 20.11 -13.68
C ILE A 138 -25.95 20.24 -14.03
N ASN A 139 -26.72 19.16 -13.91
CA ASN A 139 -28.15 19.14 -14.25
C ASN A 139 -29.02 19.84 -13.19
N ASP A 140 -28.65 19.75 -11.92
CA ASP A 140 -29.28 20.44 -10.80
C ASP A 140 -28.19 21.00 -9.86
N PRO A 141 -27.84 22.29 -9.98
CA PRO A 141 -26.85 22.93 -9.11
C PRO A 141 -27.23 22.94 -7.62
N SER A 142 -28.50 22.69 -7.29
CA SER A 142 -29.00 22.63 -5.90
C SER A 142 -29.08 21.22 -5.33
N VAL A 143 -28.69 20.20 -6.11
CA VAL A 143 -28.75 18.81 -5.68
C VAL A 143 -27.91 18.60 -4.43
N SER A 144 -28.51 17.98 -3.41
CA SER A 144 -27.80 17.59 -2.19
C SER A 144 -26.98 16.32 -2.45
N LEU A 145 -25.68 16.41 -2.25
CA LEU A 145 -24.74 15.29 -2.34
C LEU A 145 -24.09 15.05 -0.98
N GLU A 146 -23.77 13.78 -0.68
CA GLU A 146 -22.95 13.45 0.48
C GLU A 146 -21.55 14.09 0.37
N SER A 147 -20.99 14.51 1.50
CA SER A 147 -19.64 15.07 1.55
C SER A 147 -18.55 14.01 1.36
N VAL A 148 -18.86 12.74 1.67
CA VAL A 148 -17.95 11.60 1.56
C VAL A 148 -18.70 10.36 1.09
N TYR A 149 -18.26 9.79 -0.03
CA TYR A 149 -18.70 8.47 -0.49
C TYR A 149 -17.60 7.44 -0.21
N THR A 150 -17.92 6.40 0.54
CA THR A 150 -16.96 5.32 0.86
C THR A 150 -17.25 4.08 0.02
N LEU A 151 -16.29 3.68 -0.81
CA LEU A 151 -16.36 2.44 -1.59
C LEU A 151 -15.65 1.30 -0.84
N PRO A 152 -16.11 0.05 -1.01
CA PRO A 152 -15.44 -1.09 -0.40
C PRO A 152 -14.01 -1.22 -0.93
N VAL A 153 -13.10 -1.76 -0.13
CA VAL A 153 -11.73 -2.11 -0.54
C VAL A 153 -11.58 -3.62 -0.44
N SER A 154 -10.88 -4.21 -1.41
CA SER A 154 -10.63 -5.66 -1.44
C SER A 154 -9.13 -5.94 -1.42
N LEU A 155 -8.72 -6.95 -0.65
CA LEU A 155 -7.34 -7.43 -0.65
C LEU A 155 -7.24 -8.66 -1.56
N ILE A 156 -6.41 -8.58 -2.59
CA ILE A 156 -6.26 -9.60 -3.62
C ILE A 156 -5.00 -10.47 -3.40
N ASN A 157 -5.00 -11.68 -3.99
CA ASN A 157 -3.89 -12.64 -4.02
C ASN A 157 -3.38 -13.15 -2.67
N GLN A 158 -4.26 -13.38 -1.69
CA GLN A 158 -3.90 -13.77 -0.32
C GLN A 158 -3.45 -15.24 -0.12
N ASN A 159 -3.04 -15.94 -1.17
CA ASN A 159 -2.76 -17.39 -1.12
C ASN A 159 -1.61 -17.74 -0.16
#